data_AF-A0A183PBD2-F1
#
_entry.id   AF-A0A183PBD2-F1
#
_cell.length_a   1.000
_cell.length_b   1.000
_cell.length_c   1.000
_cell.angle_alpha   90.00
_cell.angle_beta   90.00
_cell.angle_gamma   90.00
#
_symmetry.space_group_name_H-M   'P 1'
#
loop_
_entity.id
_entity.type
_entity.pdbx_description
1 polymer ?
#
loop_
_entity_poly.entity_id
_entity_poly.type
_entity_poly.pdbx_seq_one_letter_code
_entity_poly.pdbx_strand_id
1 'polypeptide(L)'
;MDENISNPIILIPGLGGAQAYCQLKQSKSNEFPIWLNLFYMMIPEKLRHYFGLYLNPITLNSENTDTCNVIFPGWGDTHTIEYLQTNGFRFFNYFGRLVNSLLQNKFFIKNFTLRGAPYDFRRLTYENTDFMNKLKLLVEETYTNANRRPVVLLGHSMGSLYTLNFLNKQTKSWKKKYIKSYISVSAPFGGAVKALLSVITGDNFGIFYRKPLSFRPILRSFSSVISNIPDPRIWSSNNVLITTPDKNYTAHDYSALFQDIGFPVDFTSTTDKFSCSSTLLSIFFIFSLGRIFSQTISSYPVLILNYTCGLVKDIYDKGVQFKQEFRSLDDDDDDDDDDDDDDDDDDDDDD
;
A
#
# COMPACT_ATOMS: atom_id res chain seq x y z
N MET A 1 -39.51 -0.51 -9.08
CA MET A 1 -38.81 0.05 -7.90
C MET A 1 -37.91 -1.05 -7.38
N ASP A 2 -36.58 -1.01 -7.36
CA ASP A 2 -35.59 -0.08 -7.91
C ASP A 2 -34.38 -0.99 -8.15
N GLU A 3 -33.99 -1.24 -9.40
CA GLU A 3 -32.77 -2.02 -9.70
C GLU A 3 -31.56 -1.19 -9.29
N ASN A 4 -31.20 -1.29 -8.02
CA ASN A 4 -29.94 -0.96 -7.37
C ASN A 4 -29.02 -0.06 -8.23
N ILE A 5 -29.33 1.24 -8.29
CA ILE A 5 -28.63 2.21 -9.15
C ILE A 5 -27.14 2.24 -8.76
N SER A 6 -26.34 1.48 -9.51
CA SER A 6 -24.92 1.31 -9.27
C SER A 6 -24.13 2.45 -9.92
N ASN A 7 -23.07 2.89 -9.24
CA ASN A 7 -22.11 3.86 -9.75
C ASN A 7 -20.85 3.14 -10.25
N PRO A 8 -20.20 3.61 -11.34
CA PRO A 8 -18.98 2.98 -11.81
C PRO A 8 -17.84 3.20 -10.81
N ILE A 9 -16.88 2.28 -10.80
CA ILE A 9 -15.79 2.24 -9.82
C ILE A 9 -14.44 2.26 -10.55
N ILE A 10 -13.52 3.08 -10.05
CA ILE A 10 -12.09 3.02 -10.40
C ILE A 10 -11.33 2.55 -9.17
N LEU A 11 -10.52 1.50 -9.33
CA LEU A 11 -9.67 0.92 -8.30
C LEU A 11 -8.24 1.46 -8.44
N ILE A 12 -7.69 2.03 -7.36
CA ILE A 12 -6.34 2.56 -7.28
C ILE A 12 -5.53 1.69 -6.29
N PRO A 13 -4.54 0.91 -6.77
CA PRO A 13 -3.79 -0.03 -5.95
C PRO A 13 -2.83 0.68 -4.97
N GLY A 14 -2.36 -0.06 -3.96
CA GLY A 14 -1.34 0.40 -3.02
C GLY A 14 0.08 0.05 -3.48
N LEU A 15 1.04 0.19 -2.56
CA LEU A 15 2.42 -0.24 -2.77
C LEU A 15 2.46 -1.73 -3.13
N GLY A 16 3.14 -2.08 -4.23
CA GLY A 16 3.22 -3.46 -4.72
C GLY A 16 1.94 -3.99 -5.39
N GLY A 17 0.86 -3.20 -5.46
CA GLY A 17 -0.48 -3.67 -5.83
C GLY A 17 -0.79 -3.73 -7.33
N ALA A 18 0.22 -3.74 -8.19
CA ALA A 18 0.05 -3.90 -9.64
C ALA A 18 1.18 -4.74 -10.23
N GLN A 19 0.91 -5.48 -11.29
CA GLN A 19 1.96 -6.15 -12.05
C GLN A 19 2.95 -5.14 -12.67
N ALA A 20 4.21 -5.54 -12.79
CA ALA A 20 5.24 -4.78 -13.48
C ALA A 20 6.08 -5.69 -14.37
N TYR A 21 6.54 -5.12 -15.48
CA TYR A 21 7.35 -5.76 -16.50
C TYR A 21 8.66 -5.02 -16.68
N CYS A 22 9.71 -5.75 -17.04
CA CYS A 22 10.96 -5.17 -17.50
C CYS A 22 11.13 -5.41 -19.00
N GLN A 23 11.59 -4.37 -19.70
CA GLN A 23 12.22 -4.47 -21.00
C GLN A 23 13.67 -4.00 -20.88
N LEU A 24 14.65 -4.79 -21.33
CA LEU A 24 16.06 -4.42 -21.23
C LEU A 24 16.37 -3.23 -22.14
N LYS A 25 17.10 -2.23 -21.62
CA LYS A 25 17.47 -1.02 -22.37
C LYS A 25 18.54 -1.27 -23.43
N GLN A 26 19.54 -2.10 -23.10
CA GLN A 26 20.75 -2.28 -23.91
C GLN A 26 20.62 -3.37 -24.99
N SER A 27 19.56 -4.17 -24.95
CA SER A 27 19.31 -5.26 -25.91
C SER A 27 17.87 -5.22 -26.37
N LYS A 28 17.62 -5.48 -27.65
CA LYS A 28 16.25 -5.78 -28.13
C LYS A 28 15.76 -7.03 -27.41
N SER A 29 14.90 -6.83 -26.43
CA SER A 29 14.32 -7.88 -25.59
C SER A 29 12.81 -7.72 -25.55
N ASN A 30 12.13 -8.84 -25.43
CA ASN A 30 10.70 -8.86 -25.14
C ASN A 30 10.48 -8.48 -23.67
N GLU A 31 9.32 -7.88 -23.39
CA GLU A 31 8.89 -7.60 -22.03
C GLU A 31 8.75 -8.91 -21.24
N PHE A 32 9.26 -8.93 -20.01
CA PHE A 32 9.10 -10.06 -19.10
C PHE A 32 8.62 -9.60 -17.72
N PRO A 33 7.82 -10.42 -17.02
CA PRO A 33 7.25 -10.04 -15.73
C PRO A 33 8.35 -9.99 -14.66
N ILE A 34 8.49 -8.81 -14.02
CA ILE A 34 9.45 -8.58 -12.94
C ILE A 34 8.77 -8.47 -11.57
N TRP A 35 7.48 -8.09 -11.55
CA TRP A 35 6.69 -7.99 -10.31
C TRP A 35 5.22 -8.43 -10.54
N LEU A 36 4.62 -9.26 -9.68
CA LEU A 36 5.28 -10.11 -8.69
C LEU A 36 5.77 -11.38 -9.39
N ASN A 37 7.06 -11.69 -9.20
CA ASN A 37 7.67 -12.87 -9.77
C ASN A 37 8.54 -13.56 -8.70
N LEU A 38 8.10 -14.76 -8.29
CA LEU A 38 8.73 -15.52 -7.21
C LEU A 38 10.19 -15.83 -7.47
N PHE A 39 10.58 -16.09 -8.72
CA PHE A 39 11.98 -16.35 -9.05
C PHE A 39 12.86 -15.15 -8.70
N TYR A 40 12.40 -13.93 -8.99
CA TYR A 40 13.14 -12.72 -8.62
C TYR A 40 13.04 -12.40 -7.13
N MET A 41 11.94 -12.75 -6.46
CA MET A 41 11.87 -12.70 -4.99
C MET A 41 12.89 -13.65 -4.34
N MET A 42 13.21 -14.76 -5.00
CA MET A 42 14.27 -15.67 -4.54
C MET A 42 15.67 -15.17 -4.83
N ILE A 43 15.86 -14.12 -5.61
CA ILE A 43 17.18 -13.55 -5.93
C ILE A 43 17.12 -12.01 -5.81
N PRO A 44 17.09 -11.46 -4.58
CA PRO A 44 16.90 -10.02 -4.34
C PRO A 44 17.95 -9.15 -5.05
N GLU A 45 19.16 -9.64 -5.24
CA GLU A 45 20.23 -8.93 -5.95
C GLU A 45 19.87 -8.71 -7.43
N LYS A 46 19.29 -9.72 -8.08
CA LYS A 46 18.75 -9.59 -9.45
C LYS A 46 17.52 -8.71 -9.48
N LEU A 47 16.61 -8.87 -8.52
CA LEU A 47 15.43 -8.00 -8.43
C LEU A 47 15.82 -6.53 -8.28
N ARG A 48 16.82 -6.22 -7.43
CA ARG A 48 17.37 -4.88 -7.28
C ARG A 48 17.93 -4.36 -8.60
N HIS A 49 18.70 -5.17 -9.31
CA HIS A 49 19.34 -4.79 -10.56
C HIS A 49 18.32 -4.41 -11.66
N TYR A 50 17.20 -5.14 -11.73
CA TYR A 50 16.16 -4.91 -12.73
C TYR A 50 15.05 -3.92 -12.30
N PHE A 51 14.68 -3.92 -11.02
CA PHE A 51 13.47 -3.26 -10.52
C PHE A 51 13.72 -2.17 -9.48
N GLY A 52 14.94 -2.12 -8.91
CA GLY A 52 15.34 -1.06 -8.01
C GLY A 52 15.35 0.32 -8.67
N LEU A 53 15.58 1.34 -7.85
CA LEU A 53 15.77 2.72 -8.29
C LEU A 53 17.12 3.26 -7.81
N TYR A 54 17.65 4.25 -8.52
CA TYR A 54 18.69 5.13 -7.99
C TYR A 54 17.98 6.30 -7.32
N LEU A 55 18.07 6.37 -5.99
CA LEU A 55 17.44 7.42 -5.19
C LEU A 55 18.46 8.51 -4.86
N ASN A 56 18.12 9.76 -5.16
CA ASN A 56 18.86 10.90 -4.64
C ASN A 56 18.47 11.14 -3.16
N PRO A 57 19.41 11.03 -2.22
CA PRO A 57 19.10 11.09 -0.78
C PRO A 57 18.70 12.49 -0.30
N ILE A 58 18.94 13.54 -1.10
CA ILE A 58 18.61 14.92 -0.78
C ILE A 58 17.25 15.30 -1.36
N THR A 59 17.04 15.05 -2.65
CA THR A 59 15.81 15.50 -3.32
C THR A 59 14.66 14.50 -3.21
N LEU A 60 14.97 13.25 -2.86
CA LEU A 60 14.11 12.07 -2.95
C LEU A 60 13.55 11.79 -4.35
N ASN A 61 14.16 12.37 -5.39
CA ASN A 61 13.89 11.98 -6.76
C ASN A 61 14.58 10.64 -7.05
N SER A 62 13.91 9.83 -7.87
CA SER A 62 14.38 8.50 -8.23
C SER A 62 14.48 8.30 -9.74
N GLU A 63 15.49 7.54 -10.15
CA GLU A 63 15.71 7.15 -11.53
C GLU A 63 15.70 5.62 -11.66
N ASN A 64 15.28 5.11 -12.82
CA ASN A 64 15.37 3.68 -13.10
C ASN A 64 16.84 3.26 -13.23
N THR A 65 17.15 1.98 -12.97
CA THR A 65 18.47 1.43 -13.28
C THR A 65 18.75 1.49 -14.79
N ASP A 66 20.01 1.35 -15.17
CA ASP A 66 20.44 1.31 -16.58
C ASP A 66 20.04 0.01 -17.29
N THR A 67 19.48 -0.94 -16.55
CA THR A 67 19.16 -2.27 -17.05
C THR A 67 17.77 -2.34 -17.68
N CYS A 68 16.73 -1.85 -16.97
CA CYS A 68 15.34 -2.03 -17.37
C CYS A 68 14.63 -0.71 -17.63
N ASN A 69 13.84 -0.68 -18.69
CA ASN A 69 12.64 0.13 -18.77
C ASN A 69 11.51 -0.63 -18.04
N VAL A 70 11.05 -0.09 -16.92
CA VAL A 70 10.02 -0.74 -16.08
C VAL A 70 8.64 -0.22 -16.48
N ILE A 71 7.73 -1.14 -16.76
CA ILE A 71 6.42 -0.87 -17.33
C ILE A 71 5.35 -1.39 -16.38
N PHE A 72 4.30 -0.59 -16.17
CA PHE A 72 3.13 -0.94 -15.36
C PHE A 72 1.89 -0.99 -16.27
N PRO A 73 1.54 -2.16 -16.82
CA PRO A 73 0.46 -2.29 -17.81
C PRO A 73 -0.93 -2.30 -17.15
N GLY A 74 -1.97 -2.37 -18.00
CA GLY A 74 -3.35 -2.52 -17.57
C GLY A 74 -4.06 -1.22 -17.20
N TRP A 75 -3.60 -0.08 -17.70
CA TRP A 75 -4.30 1.19 -17.47
C TRP A 75 -5.74 1.13 -17.98
N GLY A 76 -6.70 1.39 -17.09
CA GLY A 76 -8.13 1.32 -17.38
C GLY A 76 -8.74 -0.06 -17.16
N ASP A 77 -7.98 -1.14 -17.20
CA ASP A 77 -8.47 -2.49 -16.93
C ASP A 77 -8.11 -2.93 -15.50
N THR A 78 -8.68 -4.04 -15.02
CA THR A 78 -8.45 -4.56 -13.67
C THR A 78 -7.48 -5.74 -13.61
N HIS A 79 -7.16 -6.40 -14.74
CA HIS A 79 -6.43 -7.66 -14.72
C HIS A 79 -5.07 -7.59 -14.00
N THR A 80 -4.29 -6.51 -14.18
CA THR A 80 -2.96 -6.34 -13.56
C THR A 80 -2.98 -6.04 -12.07
N ILE A 81 -4.15 -5.71 -11.52
CA ILE A 81 -4.32 -5.39 -10.10
C ILE A 81 -5.22 -6.44 -9.38
N GLU A 82 -5.79 -7.39 -10.12
CA GLU A 82 -6.56 -8.49 -9.54
C GLU A 82 -5.64 -9.57 -8.94
N TYR A 83 -4.64 -9.99 -9.70
CA TYR A 83 -3.67 -11.02 -9.33
C TYR A 83 -2.27 -10.54 -9.69
N LEU A 84 -1.34 -10.55 -8.73
CA LEU A 84 -0.02 -9.94 -8.91
C LEU A 84 0.99 -10.85 -9.60
N GLN A 85 0.74 -12.15 -9.65
CA GLN A 85 1.58 -13.11 -10.35
C GLN A 85 0.98 -13.51 -11.70
N THR A 86 1.79 -13.44 -12.75
CA THR A 86 1.35 -13.65 -14.14
C THR A 86 1.00 -15.09 -14.48
N ASN A 87 1.54 -16.09 -13.76
CA ASN A 87 1.42 -17.50 -14.10
C ASN A 87 0.16 -18.18 -13.53
N GLY A 88 -0.90 -17.42 -13.22
CA GLY A 88 -2.21 -17.97 -12.88
C GLY A 88 -2.34 -18.61 -11.48
N PHE A 89 -1.28 -18.62 -10.66
CA PHE A 89 -1.37 -19.03 -9.27
C PHE A 89 -2.22 -18.02 -8.48
N ARG A 90 -3.45 -18.42 -8.14
CA ARG A 90 -4.43 -17.62 -7.39
C ARG A 90 -3.98 -17.21 -5.97
N PHE A 91 -2.81 -17.66 -5.53
CA PHE A 91 -2.22 -17.35 -4.23
C PHE A 91 -1.96 -15.85 -4.03
N PHE A 92 -1.57 -15.12 -5.08
CA PHE A 92 -1.32 -13.67 -5.01
C PHE A 92 -2.55 -12.85 -5.43
N ASN A 93 -3.70 -13.17 -4.84
CA ASN A 93 -4.92 -12.39 -4.99
C ASN A 93 -4.76 -11.03 -4.30
N TYR A 94 -5.04 -9.95 -5.03
CA TYR A 94 -5.07 -8.60 -4.48
C TYR A 94 -6.48 -8.00 -4.59
N PHE A 95 -6.86 -7.42 -5.74
CA PHE A 95 -8.26 -7.02 -5.97
C PHE A 95 -9.15 -8.13 -6.52
N GLY A 96 -8.61 -9.32 -6.85
CA GLY A 96 -9.35 -10.36 -7.56
C GLY A 96 -10.66 -10.76 -6.89
N ARG A 97 -10.68 -10.92 -5.55
CA ARG A 97 -11.93 -11.23 -4.82
C ARG A 97 -12.95 -10.08 -4.89
N LEU A 98 -12.50 -8.85 -4.71
CA LEU A 98 -13.36 -7.66 -4.81
C LEU A 98 -13.96 -7.54 -6.21
N VAL A 99 -13.13 -7.64 -7.24
CA VAL A 99 -13.58 -7.56 -8.64
C VAL A 99 -14.58 -8.68 -8.93
N ASN A 100 -14.30 -9.92 -8.56
CA ASN A 100 -15.23 -11.04 -8.75
C ASN A 100 -16.59 -10.82 -8.04
N SER A 101 -16.58 -10.20 -6.86
CA SER A 101 -17.81 -9.85 -6.14
C SER A 101 -18.59 -8.74 -6.85
N LEU A 102 -17.91 -7.73 -7.40
CA LEU A 102 -18.55 -6.64 -8.13
C LEU A 102 -19.18 -7.14 -9.43
N LEU A 103 -18.51 -8.05 -10.15
CA LEU A 103 -19.01 -8.63 -11.40
C LEU A 103 -20.29 -9.46 -11.25
N GLN A 104 -20.71 -9.81 -10.02
CA GLN A 104 -22.02 -10.43 -9.79
C GLN A 104 -23.17 -9.50 -10.19
N ASN A 105 -22.92 -8.19 -10.19
CA ASN A 105 -23.85 -7.19 -10.70
C ASN A 105 -23.48 -6.84 -12.14
N LYS A 106 -24.43 -7.06 -13.07
CA LYS A 106 -24.28 -6.84 -14.52
C LYS A 106 -23.90 -5.40 -14.91
N PHE A 107 -24.10 -4.43 -14.02
CA PHE A 107 -23.65 -3.06 -14.24
C PHE A 107 -22.12 -2.95 -14.33
N PHE A 108 -21.38 -3.78 -13.58
CA PHE A 108 -19.92 -3.73 -13.55
C PHE A 108 -19.33 -4.56 -14.71
N ILE A 109 -18.70 -3.85 -15.63
CA ILE A 109 -18.03 -4.39 -16.82
C ILE A 109 -16.58 -3.93 -16.75
N LYS A 110 -15.64 -4.90 -16.72
CA LYS A 110 -14.20 -4.62 -16.73
C LYS A 110 -13.83 -3.74 -17.92
N ASN A 111 -12.88 -2.83 -17.72
CA ASN A 111 -12.46 -1.86 -18.73
C ASN A 111 -13.61 -0.98 -19.27
N PHE A 112 -14.75 -0.86 -18.58
CA PHE A 112 -15.84 0.02 -19.01
C PHE A 112 -16.45 0.81 -17.84
N THR A 113 -17.13 0.13 -16.91
CA THR A 113 -17.72 0.72 -15.69
C THR A 113 -16.98 0.31 -14.42
N LEU A 114 -16.15 -0.74 -14.49
CA LEU A 114 -15.18 -1.12 -13.48
C LEU A 114 -13.78 -1.01 -14.08
N ARG A 115 -12.96 -0.10 -13.56
CA ARG A 115 -11.64 0.22 -14.12
C ARG A 115 -10.55 0.10 -13.07
N GLY A 116 -9.31 -0.12 -13.50
CA GLY A 116 -8.11 -0.03 -12.66
C GLY A 116 -7.20 1.12 -13.09
N ALA A 117 -6.47 1.68 -12.14
CA ALA A 117 -5.47 2.72 -12.38
C ALA A 117 -4.11 2.30 -11.80
N PRO A 118 -3.44 1.28 -12.38
CA PRO A 118 -2.08 0.90 -12.00
C PRO A 118 -1.10 2.04 -12.28
N TYR A 119 -0.04 2.11 -11.49
CA TYR A 119 0.99 3.14 -11.58
C TYR A 119 2.33 2.61 -11.07
N ASP A 120 3.41 3.36 -11.29
CA ASP A 120 4.71 3.02 -10.69
C ASP A 120 4.65 3.28 -9.19
N PHE A 121 4.29 2.23 -8.45
CA PHE A 121 4.15 2.28 -7.00
C PHE A 121 5.48 2.46 -6.28
N ARG A 122 6.63 2.30 -6.96
CA ARG A 122 7.94 2.53 -6.34
C ARG A 122 8.17 4.01 -6.07
N ARG A 123 7.46 4.86 -6.80
CA ARG A 123 7.65 6.31 -6.88
C ARG A 123 6.58 7.12 -6.16
N LEU A 124 6.88 8.39 -5.96
CA LEU A 124 5.98 9.38 -5.39
C LEU A 124 5.08 10.05 -6.44
N THR A 125 4.03 10.70 -5.95
CA THR A 125 3.01 11.31 -6.81
C THR A 125 3.55 12.41 -7.74
N TYR A 126 4.62 13.12 -7.36
CA TYR A 126 5.24 14.14 -8.20
C TYR A 126 6.15 13.54 -9.28
N GLU A 127 6.63 12.32 -9.10
CA GLU A 127 7.45 11.60 -10.08
C GLU A 127 6.56 10.90 -11.12
N ASN A 128 5.36 10.49 -10.71
CA ASN A 128 4.29 9.99 -11.59
C ASN A 128 3.54 11.16 -12.25
N THR A 129 4.26 11.95 -13.06
CA THR A 129 3.79 13.25 -13.60
C THR A 129 2.55 13.14 -14.48
N ASP A 130 2.37 12.01 -15.18
CA ASP A 130 1.23 11.75 -16.07
C ASP A 130 0.00 11.18 -15.34
N PHE A 131 0.18 10.57 -14.17
CA PHE A 131 -0.86 9.84 -13.45
C PHE A 131 -2.10 10.69 -13.18
N MET A 132 -1.92 11.93 -12.70
CA MET A 132 -3.04 12.81 -12.35
C MET A 132 -3.89 13.18 -13.56
N ASN A 133 -3.24 13.46 -14.70
CA ASN A 133 -3.93 13.80 -15.94
C ASN A 133 -4.63 12.56 -16.52
N LYS A 134 -3.95 11.41 -16.53
CA LYS A 134 -4.54 10.15 -16.99
C LYS A 134 -5.73 9.72 -16.12
N LEU A 135 -5.64 9.87 -14.80
CA LEU A 135 -6.74 9.55 -13.88
C LEU A 135 -7.94 10.47 -14.10
N LYS A 136 -7.72 11.77 -14.38
CA LYS A 136 -8.79 12.69 -14.74
C LYS A 136 -9.54 12.22 -16.00
N LEU A 137 -8.80 11.89 -17.06
CA LEU A 137 -9.38 11.39 -18.31
C LEU A 137 -10.11 10.06 -18.09
N LEU A 138 -9.53 9.15 -17.30
CA LEU A 138 -10.16 7.88 -16.94
C LEU A 138 -11.50 8.09 -16.21
N VAL A 139 -11.58 9.06 -15.29
CA VAL A 139 -12.83 9.42 -14.60
C VAL A 139 -13.87 9.95 -15.59
N GLU A 140 -13.49 10.86 -16.49
CA GLU A 140 -14.40 11.47 -17.46
C GLU A 140 -14.92 10.45 -18.49
N GLU A 141 -14.06 9.54 -18.94
CA GLU A 141 -14.41 8.40 -19.79
C GLU A 141 -15.38 7.46 -19.07
N THR A 142 -15.03 7.04 -17.85
CA THR A 142 -15.84 6.12 -17.01
C THR A 142 -17.21 6.71 -16.70
N TYR A 143 -17.29 8.01 -16.42
CA TYR A 143 -18.54 8.73 -16.24
C TYR A 143 -19.41 8.66 -17.50
N THR A 144 -18.81 8.86 -18.68
CA THR A 144 -19.51 8.82 -19.97
C THR A 144 -20.02 7.41 -20.27
N ASN A 145 -19.17 6.39 -20.08
CA ASN A 145 -19.49 4.97 -20.25
C ASN A 145 -20.66 4.53 -19.35
N ALA A 146 -20.74 5.08 -18.13
CA ALA A 146 -21.76 4.74 -17.15
C ALA A 146 -23.04 5.59 -17.25
N ASN A 147 -23.41 6.04 -18.46
CA ASN A 147 -24.57 6.93 -18.69
C ASN A 147 -24.55 8.18 -17.82
N ARG A 148 -23.39 8.83 -17.72
CA ARG A 148 -23.19 10.08 -16.95
C ARG A 148 -23.45 9.90 -15.45
N ARG A 149 -23.19 8.71 -14.91
CA ARG A 149 -23.23 8.46 -13.46
C ARG A 149 -21.89 8.85 -12.83
N PRO A 150 -21.89 9.59 -11.71
CA PRO A 150 -20.66 9.97 -11.03
C PRO A 150 -19.90 8.73 -10.52
N VAL A 151 -18.58 8.80 -10.56
CA VAL A 151 -17.64 7.70 -10.33
C VAL A 151 -17.27 7.58 -8.87
N VAL A 152 -17.19 6.35 -8.37
CA VAL A 152 -16.61 6.02 -7.07
C VAL A 152 -15.12 5.74 -7.25
N LEU A 153 -14.28 6.46 -6.51
CA LEU A 153 -12.84 6.18 -6.47
C LEU A 153 -12.55 5.34 -5.23
N LEU A 154 -11.92 4.17 -5.40
CA LEU A 154 -11.49 3.32 -4.30
C LEU A 154 -9.97 3.26 -4.29
N GLY A 155 -9.37 3.90 -3.29
CA GLY A 155 -7.95 3.77 -3.00
C GLY A 155 -7.71 2.71 -1.93
N HIS A 156 -6.72 1.84 -2.14
CA HIS A 156 -6.21 0.96 -1.10
C HIS A 156 -4.80 1.37 -0.69
N SER A 157 -4.54 1.44 0.62
CA SER A 157 -3.24 1.76 1.19
C SER A 157 -2.64 3.03 0.55
N MET A 158 -1.45 2.97 -0.03
CA MET A 158 -0.84 4.11 -0.71
C MET A 158 -1.67 4.67 -1.88
N GLY A 159 -2.51 3.85 -2.52
CA GLY A 159 -3.43 4.29 -3.58
C GLY A 159 -4.45 5.32 -3.08
N SER A 160 -4.78 5.28 -1.78
CA SER A 160 -5.59 6.31 -1.14
C SER A 160 -4.87 7.66 -1.09
N LEU A 161 -3.56 7.69 -0.83
CA LEU A 161 -2.79 8.94 -0.85
C LEU A 161 -2.74 9.54 -2.26
N TYR A 162 -2.55 8.70 -3.27
CA TYR A 162 -2.65 9.11 -4.69
C TYR A 162 -4.03 9.68 -5.03
N THR A 163 -5.09 9.01 -4.57
CA THR A 163 -6.48 9.43 -4.79
C THR A 163 -6.78 10.76 -4.11
N LEU A 164 -6.34 10.94 -2.86
CA LEU A 164 -6.50 12.18 -2.12
C LEU A 164 -5.75 13.34 -2.80
N ASN A 165 -4.48 13.13 -3.18
CA ASN A 165 -3.70 14.14 -3.90
C ASN A 165 -4.36 14.54 -5.23
N PHE A 166 -4.87 13.55 -5.98
CA PHE A 166 -5.65 13.80 -7.19
C PHE A 166 -6.86 14.70 -6.93
N LEU A 167 -7.69 14.35 -5.95
CA LEU A 167 -8.92 15.08 -5.60
C LEU A 167 -8.65 16.50 -5.08
N ASN A 168 -7.53 16.72 -4.41
CA ASN A 168 -7.11 18.05 -3.94
C ASN A 168 -6.73 18.98 -5.09
N LYS A 169 -6.24 18.42 -6.21
CA LYS A 169 -5.90 19.19 -7.42
C LYS A 169 -7.10 19.46 -8.33
N GLN A 170 -8.28 18.88 -8.05
CA GLN A 170 -9.48 19.11 -8.84
C GLN A 170 -10.37 20.22 -8.27
N THR A 171 -11.03 20.97 -9.16
CA THR A 171 -11.98 22.02 -8.77
C THR A 171 -13.22 21.42 -8.08
N LYS A 172 -13.89 22.23 -7.25
CA LYS A 172 -15.15 21.82 -6.59
C LYS A 172 -16.24 21.44 -7.61
N SER A 173 -16.35 22.19 -8.70
CA SER A 173 -17.33 21.92 -9.77
C SER A 173 -17.06 20.61 -10.50
N TRP A 174 -15.79 20.30 -10.79
CA TRP A 174 -15.40 19.04 -11.40
C TRP A 174 -15.73 17.87 -10.48
N LYS A 175 -15.37 17.96 -9.19
CA LYS A 175 -15.68 16.92 -8.19
C LYS A 175 -17.19 16.69 -8.06
N LYS A 176 -17.99 17.75 -7.97
CA LYS A 176 -19.45 17.66 -7.87
C LYS A 176 -20.09 16.98 -9.08
N LYS A 177 -19.50 17.15 -10.28
CA LYS A 177 -20.00 16.53 -11.51
C LYS A 177 -19.59 15.07 -11.63
N TYR A 178 -18.32 14.76 -11.41
CA TYR A 178 -17.75 13.47 -11.80
C TYR A 178 -17.56 12.48 -10.66
N ILE A 179 -17.51 12.93 -9.40
CA ILE A 179 -17.17 12.07 -8.27
C ILE A 179 -18.39 11.84 -7.39
N LYS A 180 -18.76 10.57 -7.20
CA LYS A 180 -19.83 10.15 -6.30
C LYS A 180 -19.32 10.05 -4.88
N SER A 181 -18.21 9.34 -4.71
CA SER A 181 -17.62 9.04 -3.41
C SER A 181 -16.14 8.71 -3.56
N TYR A 182 -15.38 8.95 -2.50
CA TYR A 182 -14.03 8.44 -2.34
C TYR A 182 -14.03 7.46 -1.18
N ILE A 183 -13.72 6.20 -1.48
CA ILE A 183 -13.59 5.11 -0.51
C ILE A 183 -12.09 4.90 -0.27
N SER A 184 -11.67 5.12 0.97
CA SER A 184 -10.29 4.94 1.39
C SER A 184 -10.18 3.69 2.25
N VAL A 185 -9.41 2.69 1.80
CA VAL A 185 -9.22 1.44 2.52
C VAL A 185 -7.79 1.38 3.06
N SER A 186 -7.64 1.35 4.38
CA SER A 186 -6.34 1.21 5.07
C SER A 186 -5.29 2.25 4.68
N ALA A 187 -5.70 3.52 4.52
CA ALA A 187 -4.80 4.57 4.07
C ALA A 187 -3.79 5.01 5.15
N PRO A 188 -2.49 5.05 4.84
CA PRO A 188 -1.46 5.53 5.77
C PRO A 188 -1.38 7.07 5.72
N PHE A 189 -2.46 7.78 6.08
CA PHE A 189 -2.50 9.25 6.02
C PHE A 189 -1.43 9.94 6.86
N GLY A 190 -1.01 9.31 7.97
CA GLY A 190 0.11 9.76 8.80
C GLY A 190 1.36 8.90 8.69
N GLY A 191 1.49 8.11 7.63
CA GLY A 191 2.54 7.09 7.52
C GLY A 191 2.26 5.84 8.36
N ALA A 192 3.19 4.88 8.28
CA ALA A 192 3.09 3.57 8.90
C ALA A 192 4.44 3.14 9.50
N VAL A 193 4.41 2.66 10.73
CA VAL A 193 5.62 2.12 11.42
C VAL A 193 6.25 0.98 10.64
N LYS A 194 5.44 0.16 9.94
CA LYS A 194 5.95 -0.90 9.06
C LYS A 194 6.86 -0.38 7.94
N ALA A 195 6.56 0.80 7.37
CA ALA A 195 7.40 1.41 6.35
C ALA A 195 8.78 1.80 6.95
N LEU A 196 8.78 2.35 8.16
CA LEU A 196 10.00 2.67 8.90
C LEU A 196 10.82 1.40 9.19
N LEU A 197 10.18 0.35 9.68
CA LEU A 197 10.81 -0.96 9.91
C LEU A 197 11.47 -1.50 8.63
N SER A 198 10.75 -1.44 7.49
CA SER A 198 11.26 -1.86 6.19
C SER A 198 12.50 -1.08 5.74
N VAL A 199 12.64 0.20 6.11
CA VAL A 199 13.85 1.00 5.82
C VAL A 199 15.02 0.60 6.74
N ILE A 200 14.76 0.18 7.97
CA ILE A 200 15.78 -0.13 8.97
C ILE A 200 16.28 -1.57 8.82
N THR A 201 15.39 -2.54 8.96
CA THR A 201 15.71 -3.98 8.99
C THR A 201 15.51 -4.65 7.63
N GLY A 202 14.76 -4.02 6.73
CA GLY A 202 14.23 -4.69 5.54
C GLY A 202 12.98 -5.52 5.85
N ASP A 203 12.48 -6.22 4.84
CA ASP A 203 11.30 -7.08 4.92
C ASP A 203 11.52 -8.28 4.00
N ASN A 204 11.39 -9.50 4.52
CA ASN A 204 11.50 -10.71 3.72
C ASN A 204 10.16 -11.17 3.14
N PHE A 205 9.07 -10.43 3.36
CA PHE A 205 7.73 -10.72 2.86
C PHE A 205 7.23 -12.13 3.24
N GLY A 206 7.67 -12.65 4.39
CA GLY A 206 7.33 -14.01 4.85
C GLY A 206 8.14 -15.13 4.20
N ILE A 207 9.20 -14.82 3.45
CA ILE A 207 10.07 -15.82 2.81
C ILE A 207 11.08 -16.34 3.85
N PHE A 208 10.80 -17.51 4.43
CA PHE A 208 11.51 -18.06 5.60
C PHE A 208 13.04 -18.23 5.42
N TYR A 209 13.52 -18.61 4.23
CA TYR A 209 14.96 -18.79 3.96
C TYR A 209 15.68 -17.50 3.53
N ARG A 210 14.99 -16.35 3.50
CA ARG A 210 15.60 -15.04 3.18
C ARG A 210 15.59 -14.13 4.40
N LYS A 211 16.75 -13.53 4.66
CA LYS A 211 16.90 -12.51 5.70
C LYS A 211 16.21 -11.21 5.25
N PRO A 212 15.49 -10.49 6.13
CA PRO A 212 14.90 -9.19 5.80
C PRO A 212 15.89 -8.20 5.17
N LEU A 213 17.15 -8.22 5.64
CA LEU A 213 18.24 -7.40 5.14
C LEU A 213 18.51 -7.56 3.63
N SER A 214 18.21 -8.71 3.03
CA SER A 214 18.42 -8.95 1.61
C SER A 214 17.55 -8.05 0.72
N PHE A 215 16.36 -7.65 1.19
CA PHE A 215 15.45 -6.77 0.45
C PHE A 215 15.59 -5.29 0.84
N ARG A 216 16.27 -4.99 1.95
CA ARG A 216 16.46 -3.62 2.44
C ARG A 216 16.98 -2.67 1.37
N PRO A 217 17.95 -3.01 0.49
CA PRO A 217 18.41 -2.08 -0.53
C PRO A 217 17.37 -1.80 -1.63
N ILE A 218 16.45 -2.73 -1.89
CA ILE A 218 15.32 -2.53 -2.82
C ILE A 218 14.32 -1.58 -2.17
N LEU A 219 13.92 -1.86 -0.92
CA LEU A 219 12.98 -1.04 -0.16
C LEU A 219 13.49 0.39 0.04
N ARG A 220 14.77 0.56 0.37
CA ARG A 220 15.44 1.87 0.47
C ARG A 220 15.55 2.60 -0.86
N SER A 221 15.44 1.91 -2.00
CA SER A 221 15.44 2.58 -3.30
C SER A 221 14.09 3.20 -3.65
N PHE A 222 13.00 2.74 -3.05
CA PHE A 222 11.66 3.22 -3.36
C PHE A 222 11.36 4.50 -2.58
N SER A 223 11.30 5.63 -3.28
CA SER A 223 10.91 6.93 -2.68
C SER A 223 9.54 6.84 -2.00
N SER A 224 8.63 6.02 -2.56
CA SER A 224 7.33 5.69 -1.96
C SER A 224 7.44 5.07 -0.56
N VAL A 225 8.38 4.16 -0.31
CA VAL A 225 8.52 3.52 1.01
C VAL A 225 8.97 4.55 2.04
N ILE A 226 9.99 5.34 1.69
CA ILE A 226 10.55 6.37 2.56
C ILE A 226 9.49 7.42 2.90
N SER A 227 8.65 7.80 1.95
CA SER A 227 7.58 8.78 2.18
C SER A 227 6.46 8.31 3.10
N ASN A 228 6.30 7.00 3.26
CA ASN A 228 5.23 6.42 4.07
C ASN A 228 5.68 6.11 5.51
N ILE A 229 6.87 6.56 5.94
CA ILE A 229 7.24 6.48 7.35
C ILE A 229 6.36 7.45 8.19
N PRO A 230 6.23 7.23 9.51
CA PRO A 230 5.42 8.08 10.38
C PRO A 230 5.70 9.59 10.23
N ASP A 231 4.68 10.38 9.95
CA ASP A 231 4.82 11.82 9.71
C ASP A 231 4.94 12.61 11.04
N PRO A 232 6.00 13.39 11.28
CA PRO A 232 6.18 14.14 12.54
C PRO A 232 5.08 15.19 12.80
N ARG A 233 4.29 15.58 11.80
CA ARG A 233 3.13 16.48 11.98
C ARG A 233 1.94 15.79 12.65
N ILE A 234 1.89 14.46 12.59
CA ILE A 234 0.81 13.62 13.14
C ILE A 234 1.30 12.82 14.34
N TRP A 235 2.53 12.31 14.28
CA TRP A 235 3.14 11.53 15.34
C TRP A 235 3.82 12.45 16.35
N SER A 236 3.37 12.37 17.60
CA SER A 236 3.87 13.22 18.68
C SER A 236 5.36 12.96 18.94
N SER A 237 6.06 13.97 19.44
CA SER A 237 7.45 13.84 19.91
C SER A 237 7.62 12.91 21.11
N ASN A 238 6.52 12.51 21.77
CA ASN A 238 6.55 11.57 22.89
C ASN A 238 6.29 10.12 22.45
N ASN A 239 5.89 9.91 21.19
CA ASN A 239 5.65 8.57 20.66
C ASN A 239 6.99 7.96 20.22
N VAL A 240 7.57 7.12 21.09
CA VAL A 240 8.74 6.33 20.75
C VAL A 240 8.38 5.30 19.69
N LEU A 241 9.08 5.34 18.56
CA LEU A 241 8.89 4.43 17.43
C LEU A 241 9.92 3.29 17.42
N ILE A 242 11.12 3.58 17.91
CA ILE A 242 12.24 2.64 17.95
C ILE A 242 12.90 2.77 19.31
N THR A 243 13.12 1.63 19.96
CA THR A 243 13.88 1.50 21.19
C THR A 243 15.11 0.66 20.90
N THR A 244 16.28 1.15 21.28
CA THR A 244 17.53 0.39 21.31
C THR A 244 18.04 0.34 22.77
N PRO A 245 19.06 -0.47 23.09
CA PRO A 245 19.62 -0.49 24.44
C PRO A 245 20.10 0.89 24.92
N ASP A 246 20.59 1.74 24.01
CA ASP A 246 21.23 3.01 24.35
C ASP A 246 20.39 4.24 23.98
N LYS A 247 19.39 4.11 23.11
CA LYS A 247 18.70 5.27 22.52
C LYS A 247 17.27 4.95 22.04
N ASN A 248 16.40 5.93 22.24
CA ASN A 248 15.05 5.94 21.68
C ASN A 248 14.96 6.92 20.53
N TYR A 249 14.16 6.58 19.52
CA TYR A 249 13.87 7.45 18.38
C TYR A 249 12.37 7.63 18.20
N THR A 250 11.98 8.88 17.95
CA THR A 250 10.62 9.28 17.57
C THR A 250 10.59 9.75 16.11
N ALA A 251 9.40 10.13 15.62
CA ALA A 251 9.27 10.71 14.27
C ALA A 251 10.06 12.03 14.09
N HIS A 252 10.45 12.68 15.20
CA HIS A 252 11.21 13.93 15.19
C HIS A 252 12.73 13.70 15.16
N ASP A 253 13.17 12.46 15.34
CA ASP A 253 14.60 12.08 15.41
C ASP A 253 15.13 11.47 14.10
N TYR A 254 14.40 11.61 12.98
CA TYR A 254 14.76 10.94 11.72
C TYR A 254 16.12 11.31 11.18
N SER A 255 16.58 12.56 11.35
CA SER A 255 17.92 12.94 10.90
C SER A 255 19.00 12.13 11.62
N ALA A 256 18.90 11.99 12.94
CA ALA A 256 19.81 11.19 13.74
C ALA A 256 19.65 9.69 13.40
N LEU A 257 18.42 9.18 13.33
CA LEU A 257 18.16 7.79 12.98
C LEU A 257 18.77 7.41 11.62
N PHE A 258 18.59 8.24 10.59
CA PHE A 258 19.08 7.96 9.24
C PHE A 258 20.61 8.01 9.15
N GLN A 259 21.25 8.85 9.96
CA GLN A 259 22.71 8.81 10.14
C GLN A 259 23.14 7.49 10.81
N ASP A 260 22.51 7.14 11.94
CA ASP A 260 22.86 5.97 12.75
C ASP A 260 22.71 4.64 11.97
N ILE A 261 21.73 4.52 11.07
CA ILE A 261 21.52 3.31 10.25
C ILE A 261 22.31 3.31 8.91
N GLY A 262 23.21 4.27 8.72
CA GLY A 262 24.04 4.40 7.52
C GLY A 262 23.23 4.65 6.24
N PHE A 263 22.15 5.43 6.34
CA PHE A 263 21.29 5.80 5.21
C PHE A 263 20.83 7.27 5.34
N PRO A 264 21.76 8.23 5.24
CA PRO A 264 21.47 9.64 5.47
C PRO A 264 20.59 10.19 4.35
N VAL A 265 19.29 10.21 4.61
CA VAL A 265 18.27 10.76 3.72
C VAL A 265 17.65 11.99 4.37
N ASP A 266 17.49 13.04 3.59
CA ASP A 266 16.78 14.24 4.03
C ASP A 266 15.27 14.05 3.88
N PHE A 267 14.64 13.61 4.97
CA PHE A 267 13.18 13.49 5.05
C PHE A 267 12.50 14.86 5.24
N THR A 268 13.19 15.84 5.84
CA THR A 268 12.59 17.13 6.22
C THR A 268 12.20 18.00 5.03
N SER A 269 12.95 17.92 3.92
CA SER A 269 12.62 18.63 2.67
C SER A 269 11.40 18.08 1.94
N THR A 270 10.83 16.96 2.39
CA THR A 270 9.68 16.32 1.75
C THR A 270 8.36 16.48 2.48
N THR A 271 8.36 16.80 3.77
CA THR A 271 7.15 17.13 4.53
C THR A 271 6.31 18.23 3.87
N ASP A 272 6.95 19.18 3.19
CA ASP A 272 6.27 20.23 2.41
C ASP A 272 5.74 19.73 1.06
N LYS A 273 6.42 18.77 0.43
CA LYS A 273 5.97 18.12 -0.83
C LYS A 273 4.79 17.16 -0.61
N PHE A 274 4.55 16.73 0.63
CA PHE A 274 3.38 15.95 1.06
C PHE A 274 2.25 16.79 1.65
N SER A 275 2.42 18.11 1.71
CA SER A 275 1.43 19.00 2.32
C SER A 275 0.17 19.12 1.46
N CYS A 276 -0.95 18.62 1.99
CA CYS A 276 -2.25 19.20 1.70
C CYS A 276 -2.16 20.70 2.00
N SER A 277 -2.19 21.56 0.99
CA SER A 277 -2.32 23.01 1.18
C SER A 277 -3.41 23.29 2.20
N SER A 278 -3.01 23.90 3.31
CA SER A 278 -3.85 24.27 4.44
C SER A 278 -4.84 25.33 4.01
N THR A 279 -6.00 24.93 3.47
CA THR A 279 -7.16 25.83 3.39
C THR A 279 -8.12 25.44 4.50
N LEU A 280 -8.05 26.20 5.60
CA LEU A 280 -9.04 26.28 6.68
C LEU A 280 -10.46 26.23 6.11
N LEU A 281 -11.34 25.33 6.59
CA LEU A 281 -12.78 25.59 6.59
C LEU A 281 -13.56 24.67 7.54
N SER A 282 -14.55 25.29 8.18
CA SER A 282 -15.30 24.93 9.38
C SER A 282 -16.14 23.64 9.33
N ILE A 283 -16.33 23.05 10.52
CA ILE A 283 -17.01 21.77 10.79
C ILE A 283 -18.53 21.97 10.96
N PHE A 284 -19.34 21.08 10.35
CA PHE A 284 -20.71 20.81 10.79
C PHE A 284 -20.89 19.29 10.98
N PHE A 285 -21.24 18.88 12.20
CA PHE A 285 -21.57 17.48 12.54
C PHE A 285 -23.06 17.22 12.33
N ILE A 286 -23.42 16.08 11.73
CA ILE A 286 -24.76 15.48 11.87
C ILE A 286 -24.58 14.01 12.23
N PHE A 287 -25.03 13.64 13.44
CA PHE A 287 -25.19 12.26 13.88
C PHE A 287 -26.56 11.73 13.40
N SER A 288 -26.61 10.49 12.93
CA SER A 288 -27.83 9.68 13.03
C SER A 288 -27.48 8.21 13.29
N LEU A 289 -28.02 7.70 14.39
CA LEU A 289 -27.94 6.34 14.90
C LEU A 289 -28.79 5.36 14.07
N GLY A 290 -28.38 4.09 14.05
CA GLY A 290 -29.19 2.98 13.58
C GLY A 290 -28.50 1.62 13.74
N ARG A 291 -28.60 1.02 14.93
CA ARG A 291 -28.46 -0.43 15.15
C ARG A 291 -29.64 -1.12 14.44
N ILE A 292 -29.43 -2.22 13.70
CA ILE A 292 -30.04 -3.58 13.83
C ILE A 292 -29.37 -4.49 12.77
N PHE A 293 -28.56 -5.47 13.20
CA PHE A 293 -28.52 -6.89 12.80
C PHE A 293 -27.17 -7.52 13.19
N SER A 294 -27.27 -8.78 13.64
CA SER A 294 -26.28 -9.54 14.40
C SER A 294 -25.45 -10.48 13.52
N GLN A 295 -24.19 -10.67 13.94
CA GLN A 295 -23.27 -11.80 13.74
C GLN A 295 -22.50 -12.02 12.41
N THR A 296 -21.19 -12.20 12.61
CA THR A 296 -20.16 -12.87 11.79
C THR A 296 -19.67 -12.22 10.50
N ILE A 297 -18.97 -11.08 10.63
CA ILE A 297 -17.82 -10.71 9.79
C ILE A 297 -16.82 -9.99 10.70
N SER A 298 -15.54 -10.41 10.72
CA SER A 298 -14.44 -9.66 11.35
C SER A 298 -14.45 -8.24 10.80
N SER A 299 -14.98 -7.33 11.61
CA SER A 299 -15.40 -5.99 11.20
C SER A 299 -14.21 -5.05 11.27
N TYR A 300 -13.44 -4.93 10.18
CA TYR A 300 -12.66 -3.72 9.98
C TYR A 300 -13.64 -2.59 9.61
N PRO A 301 -13.66 -1.45 10.32
CA PRO A 301 -14.56 -0.36 9.97
C PRO A 301 -14.17 0.20 8.60
N VAL A 302 -15.09 0.08 7.63
CA VAL A 302 -15.01 0.83 6.37
C VAL A 302 -15.35 2.28 6.69
N LEU A 303 -14.33 3.13 6.77
CA LEU A 303 -14.50 4.56 7.01
C LEU A 303 -14.96 5.23 5.69
N ILE A 304 -16.27 5.45 5.56
CA ILE A 304 -16.83 6.28 4.48
C ILE A 304 -16.64 7.75 4.90
N LEU A 305 -15.57 8.37 4.41
CA LEU A 305 -15.27 9.77 4.70
C LEU A 305 -15.99 10.70 3.72
N ASN A 306 -16.98 11.45 4.21
CA ASN A 306 -17.46 12.65 3.51
C ASN A 306 -16.48 13.81 3.78
N TYR A 307 -16.03 14.45 2.70
CA TYR A 307 -14.93 15.40 2.64
C TYR A 307 -15.00 16.56 3.65
N THR A 308 -13.93 16.72 4.47
CA THR A 308 -13.20 17.98 4.72
C THR A 308 -11.86 17.68 5.43
N CYS A 309 -10.78 18.33 5.00
CA CYS A 309 -9.38 18.07 5.39
C CYS A 309 -8.99 18.65 6.78
N GLY A 310 -9.76 18.32 7.82
CA GLY A 310 -9.41 18.56 9.24
C GLY A 310 -9.39 17.28 10.10
N LEU A 311 -9.88 16.16 9.56
CA LEU A 311 -10.18 14.94 10.32
C LEU A 311 -8.95 14.16 10.83
N VAL A 312 -7.76 14.33 10.25
CA VAL A 312 -6.60 13.51 10.63
C VAL A 312 -6.09 13.85 12.03
N LYS A 313 -6.20 15.12 12.47
CA LYS A 313 -5.87 15.53 13.83
C LYS A 313 -6.93 15.05 14.84
N ASP A 314 -8.21 15.21 14.50
CA ASP A 314 -9.33 14.83 15.37
C ASP A 314 -9.50 13.31 15.59
N ILE A 315 -9.06 12.47 14.65
CA ILE A 315 -9.06 11.00 14.81
C ILE A 315 -8.00 10.55 15.82
N TYR A 316 -6.84 11.20 15.84
CA TYR A 316 -5.75 10.87 16.77
C TYR A 316 -5.95 11.48 18.15
N ASP A 317 -6.47 12.71 18.25
CA ASP A 317 -6.77 13.37 19.54
C ASP A 317 -7.88 12.63 20.33
N LYS A 318 -8.65 11.75 19.69
CA LYS A 318 -9.67 10.89 20.33
C LYS A 318 -9.15 9.55 20.89
N GLY A 319 -7.83 9.34 20.90
CA GLY A 319 -7.22 8.27 21.71
C GLY A 319 -7.47 6.83 21.23
N VAL A 320 -7.60 6.60 19.91
CA VAL A 320 -7.59 5.22 19.39
C VAL A 320 -6.16 4.68 19.46
N GLN A 321 -5.82 4.05 20.57
CA GLN A 321 -4.57 3.31 20.71
C GLN A 321 -4.64 2.01 19.91
N PHE A 322 -3.89 1.92 18.82
CA PHE A 322 -3.54 0.63 18.23
C PHE A 322 -2.32 0.09 18.96
N LYS A 323 -2.57 -0.66 20.04
CA LYS A 323 -1.52 -1.46 20.70
C LYS A 323 -1.30 -2.71 19.86
N GLN A 324 -0.26 -2.73 19.04
CA GLN A 324 0.21 -3.94 18.37
C GLN A 324 1.39 -4.47 19.19
N GLU A 325 1.11 -5.41 20.10
CA GLU A 325 2.15 -6.13 20.83
C GLU A 325 2.80 -7.14 19.89
N PHE A 326 4.12 -7.02 19.74
CA PHE A 326 4.96 -8.05 19.10
C PHE A 326 5.57 -8.87 20.22
N ARG A 327 5.21 -10.16 20.32
CA ARG A 327 5.96 -11.12 21.14
C ARG A 327 7.29 -11.44 20.43
N SER A 328 8.40 -11.30 21.15
CA SER A 328 9.66 -11.94 20.80
C SER A 328 9.48 -13.46 20.85
N LEU A 329 10.12 -14.17 19.93
CA LEU A 329 10.14 -15.63 19.86
C LEU A 329 11.36 -16.17 20.62
N ASP A 330 11.59 -15.71 21.85
CA ASP A 330 12.78 -16.09 22.62
C ASP A 330 12.46 -16.49 24.07
N ASP A 331 11.21 -16.84 24.39
CA ASP A 331 10.87 -17.42 25.70
C ASP A 331 9.81 -18.52 25.47
N ASP A 332 10.26 -19.77 25.37
CA ASP A 332 9.53 -20.93 25.88
C ASP A 332 10.60 -21.93 26.36
N ASP A 333 10.56 -22.11 27.68
CA ASP A 333 11.57 -22.64 28.58
C ASP A 333 11.95 -24.12 28.36
N ASP A 334 13.20 -24.41 28.74
CA ASP A 334 13.66 -25.70 29.27
C ASP A 334 12.87 -26.07 30.55
N ASP A 335 12.97 -27.35 30.93
CA ASP A 335 12.55 -27.97 32.19
C ASP A 335 11.08 -28.45 32.27
N ASP A 336 10.88 -29.76 32.09
CA ASP A 336 10.69 -30.63 33.26
C ASP A 336 10.85 -32.11 32.89
N ASP A 337 11.55 -32.79 33.79
CA ASP A 337 12.05 -34.15 33.78
C ASP A 337 10.97 -35.24 34.02
N ASP A 338 11.48 -36.47 33.96
CA ASP A 338 11.07 -37.69 34.70
C ASP A 338 10.17 -38.71 33.98
N ASP A 339 10.86 -39.76 33.51
CA ASP A 339 10.77 -41.16 33.95
C ASP A 339 9.39 -41.81 34.11
N ASP A 340 9.17 -42.91 33.37
CA ASP A 340 8.79 -44.22 33.93
C ASP A 340 8.73 -45.28 32.79
N ASP A 341 9.82 -46.03 32.70
CA ASP A 341 9.94 -47.51 32.71
C ASP A 341 8.85 -48.45 32.15
N ASP A 342 9.41 -49.48 31.50
CA ASP A 342 9.05 -50.91 31.47
C ASP A 342 8.04 -51.49 30.44
N ASP A 343 8.65 -52.32 29.57
CA ASP A 343 8.34 -53.74 29.31
C ASP A 343 6.98 -54.12 28.67
N ASP A 344 7.05 -54.66 27.44
CA ASP A 344 6.96 -56.10 27.17
C ASP A 344 6.69 -56.39 25.68
N ASP A 345 7.62 -57.15 25.10
CA ASP A 345 7.45 -58.36 24.28
C ASP A 345 6.64 -58.43 22.96
N ASP A 346 7.30 -59.17 22.07
CA ASP A 346 6.83 -60.10 21.04
C ASP A 346 6.44 -59.62 19.63
N ASP A 347 7.40 -59.92 18.74
CA ASP A 347 7.29 -60.81 17.58
C ASP A 347 6.56 -60.40 16.28
N ASP A 348 7.20 -60.87 15.21
CA ASP A 348 6.72 -61.14 13.85
C ASP A 348 6.58 -59.96 12.87
N ASP A 349 7.55 -59.80 11.95
CA ASP A 349 7.38 -60.28 10.56
C ASP A 349 8.52 -59.81 9.62
N ASP A 350 9.17 -60.83 9.03
CA ASP A 350 9.63 -61.00 7.63
C ASP A 350 10.71 -60.15 6.93
N ASP A 351 11.60 -60.95 6.29
CA ASP A 351 12.56 -60.77 5.17
C ASP A 351 13.98 -60.19 5.36
#